data_AF-A0A2N9M8Z4-F1
#
_entry.id   AF-A0A2N9M8Z4-F1
#
_cell.length_a   1.000
_cell.length_b   1.000
_cell.length_c   1.000
_cell.angle_alpha   90.00
_cell.angle_beta   90.00
_cell.angle_gamma   90.00
#
_symmetry.space_group_name_H-M   'P 1'
#
loop_
_entity.id
_entity.type
_entity.pdbx_description
1 polymer ?
#
loop_
_entity_poly.entity_id
_entity_poly.type
_entity_poly.pdbx_seq_one_letter_code
_entity_poly.pdbx_strand_id
1 'polypeptide(L)'
;MNSQQRTPYILILSLLVAGCFSIAPAAKAADTSSGSSEEIRQLLSQVKTEAMALERDSEELAAWTGVQQLSWESHARKLSSIKDHINQAGKLLAQLNEARKGASPWQHEAIDRIYPILKELADNTEATINHLNDNSAHIHFTAYQDYAQAGYDLSKELAALVADYVEFGEHEEAFRSLQEKLSAAAR
;
A
#
# COMPACT_ATOMS: atom_id res chain seq x y z
N MET A 1 -31.15 52.86 66.25
CA MET A 1 -32.12 52.31 65.29
C MET A 1 -31.36 51.57 64.20
N ASN A 2 -31.75 50.31 64.01
CA ASN A 2 -31.46 49.39 62.91
C ASN A 2 -30.02 48.92 62.66
N SER A 3 -29.72 47.90 63.46
CA SER A 3 -28.86 46.74 63.22
C SER A 3 -28.98 46.10 61.83
N GLN A 4 -27.84 45.69 61.26
CA GLN A 4 -27.71 44.34 60.71
C GLN A 4 -26.42 43.70 61.24
N GLN A 5 -26.64 42.68 62.07
CA GLN A 5 -25.65 41.74 62.56
C GLN A 5 -25.43 40.66 61.49
N ARG A 6 -24.23 40.09 61.37
CA ARG A 6 -23.87 38.83 62.05
C ARG A 6 -22.43 38.40 61.74
N THR A 7 -21.81 37.93 62.81
CA THR A 7 -20.42 37.52 63.06
C THR A 7 -20.15 36.05 62.64
N PRO A 8 -18.89 35.55 62.78
CA PRO A 8 -18.26 34.53 61.93
C PRO A 8 -18.34 33.10 62.48
N TYR A 9 -17.97 32.10 61.67
CA TYR A 9 -17.57 30.77 62.16
C TYR A 9 -16.44 30.16 61.33
N ILE A 10 -15.38 29.77 62.04
CA ILE A 10 -14.30 28.86 61.66
C ILE A 10 -14.89 27.46 61.46
N LEU A 11 -14.44 26.71 60.45
CA LEU A 11 -14.35 25.24 60.51
C LEU A 11 -13.24 24.75 59.57
N ILE A 12 -12.22 24.15 60.18
CA ILE A 12 -11.17 23.32 59.57
C ILE A 12 -11.80 21.97 59.21
N LEU A 13 -11.53 21.44 58.00
CA LEU A 13 -11.61 20.00 57.77
C LEU A 13 -10.61 19.55 56.70
N SER A 14 -9.62 18.79 57.15
CA SER A 14 -8.64 18.04 56.38
C SER A 14 -9.30 16.93 55.55
N LEU A 15 -8.82 16.63 54.34
CA LEU A 15 -9.02 15.29 53.74
C LEU A 15 -7.88 14.86 52.80
N LEU A 16 -7.12 13.89 53.30
CA LEU A 16 -6.43 12.75 52.67
C LEU A 16 -5.95 12.79 51.21
N VAL A 17 -4.63 12.58 51.08
CA VAL A 17 -3.97 11.92 49.95
C VAL A 17 -4.48 10.48 49.82
N ALA A 18 -4.95 10.09 48.64
CA ALA A 18 -4.99 8.70 48.20
C ALA A 18 -4.75 8.66 46.69
N GLY A 19 -3.57 8.19 46.30
CA GLY A 19 -3.23 7.93 44.91
C GLY A 19 -4.08 6.80 44.34
N CYS A 20 -4.47 6.96 43.08
CA CYS A 20 -4.83 5.85 42.22
C CYS A 20 -4.03 6.04 40.92
N PHE A 21 -2.83 5.48 40.87
CA PHE A 21 -2.25 5.07 39.60
C PHE A 21 -3.17 3.98 39.06
N SER A 22 -4.08 4.36 38.17
CA SER A 22 -4.80 3.39 37.35
C SER A 22 -3.78 2.76 36.41
N ILE A 23 -3.15 1.67 36.85
CA ILE A 23 -2.52 0.73 35.95
C ILE A 23 -3.68 0.13 35.16
N ALA A 24 -3.94 0.67 33.98
CA ALA A 24 -4.80 0.00 33.02
C ALA A 24 -4.21 -1.41 32.81
N PRO A 25 -5.03 -2.48 32.82
CA PRO A 25 -4.54 -3.75 32.34
C PRO A 25 -4.07 -3.51 30.91
N ALA A 26 -2.78 -3.73 30.65
CA ALA A 26 -2.33 -3.96 29.29
C ALA A 26 -3.11 -5.19 28.84
N ALA A 27 -4.20 -4.95 28.12
CA ALA A 27 -4.88 -6.00 27.39
C ALA A 27 -3.80 -6.61 26.50
N LYS A 28 -3.36 -7.82 26.85
CA LYS A 28 -2.67 -8.71 25.94
C LYS A 28 -3.65 -8.93 24.80
N ALA A 29 -3.53 -8.09 23.77
CA ALA A 29 -4.01 -8.44 22.45
C ALA A 29 -3.28 -9.74 22.11
N ALA A 30 -3.99 -10.85 22.26
CA ALA A 30 -3.51 -12.15 21.84
C ALA A 30 -3.10 -12.05 20.36
N ASP A 31 -2.04 -12.79 20.02
CA ASP A 31 -1.28 -12.93 18.77
C ASP A 31 -2.05 -13.09 17.43
N THR A 32 -3.21 -12.44 17.24
CA THR A 32 -3.91 -12.41 15.95
C THR A 32 -3.31 -11.39 14.97
N SER A 33 -2.56 -10.41 15.49
CA SER A 33 -1.87 -9.38 14.69
C SER A 33 -0.61 -9.90 13.99
N SER A 34 0.13 -10.85 14.59
CA SER A 34 1.40 -11.33 14.02
C SER A 34 1.19 -12.19 12.77
N GLY A 35 0.17 -13.06 12.77
CA GLY A 35 -0.16 -13.90 11.61
C GLY A 35 -0.67 -13.11 10.40
N SER A 36 -1.54 -12.12 10.64
CA SER A 36 -2.09 -11.27 9.57
C SER A 36 -1.06 -10.30 8.99
N SER A 37 -0.16 -9.77 9.82
CA SER A 37 0.93 -8.89 9.35
C SER A 37 1.92 -9.64 8.46
N GLU A 38 2.24 -10.89 8.78
CA GLU A 38 3.14 -11.71 7.95
C GLU A 38 2.52 -12.04 6.59
N GLU A 39 1.26 -12.46 6.59
CA GLU A 39 0.49 -12.72 5.36
C GLU A 39 0.48 -11.48 4.45
N ILE A 40 0.24 -10.29 5.01
CA ILE A 40 0.24 -9.04 4.26
C ILE A 40 1.62 -8.75 3.64
N ARG A 41 2.72 -8.98 4.36
CA ARG A 41 4.08 -8.80 3.81
C ARG A 41 4.35 -9.74 2.64
N GLN A 42 3.92 -11.00 2.76
CA GLN A 42 4.07 -11.97 1.68
C GLN A 42 3.23 -11.58 0.46
N LEU A 43 2.02 -11.08 0.67
CA LEU A 43 1.18 -10.56 -0.41
C LEU A 43 1.81 -9.32 -1.07
N LEU A 44 2.35 -8.36 -0.31
CA LEU A 44 3.05 -7.20 -0.85
C LEU A 44 4.28 -7.60 -1.68
N SER A 45 5.03 -8.62 -1.27
CA SER A 45 6.15 -9.16 -2.05
C SER A 45 5.71 -9.78 -3.39
N GLN A 46 4.54 -10.44 -3.41
CA GLN A 46 3.96 -10.92 -4.66
C GLN A 46 3.47 -9.76 -5.55
N VAL A 47 2.84 -8.73 -4.97
CA VAL A 47 2.47 -7.52 -5.72
C VAL A 47 3.71 -6.86 -6.31
N LYS A 48 4.82 -6.80 -5.58
CA LYS A 48 6.11 -6.29 -6.09
C LYS A 48 6.56 -7.05 -7.34
N THR A 49 6.44 -8.38 -7.30
CA THR A 49 6.84 -9.24 -8.43
C THR A 49 6.01 -8.93 -9.68
N GLU A 50 4.69 -8.81 -9.53
CA GLU A 50 3.81 -8.41 -10.64
C GLU A 50 4.10 -6.98 -11.11
N ALA A 51 4.33 -6.03 -10.20
CA ALA A 51 4.62 -4.64 -10.53
C ALA A 51 5.93 -4.48 -11.31
N MET A 52 6.98 -5.21 -10.93
CA MET A 52 8.25 -5.22 -11.68
C MET A 52 8.09 -5.86 -13.08
N ALA A 53 7.25 -6.90 -13.20
CA ALA A 53 6.95 -7.49 -14.50
C ALA A 53 6.14 -6.52 -15.38
N LEU A 54 5.18 -5.78 -14.79
CA LEU A 54 4.41 -4.71 -15.43
C LEU A 54 5.31 -3.60 -15.96
N GLU A 55 6.23 -3.10 -15.13
CA GLU A 55 7.18 -2.06 -15.53
C GLU A 55 7.98 -2.51 -16.75
N ARG A 56 8.61 -3.69 -16.68
CA ARG A 56 9.43 -4.23 -17.77
C ARG A 56 8.61 -4.40 -19.07
N ASP A 57 7.43 -5.00 -18.98
CA ASP A 57 6.62 -5.24 -20.18
C ASP A 57 6.04 -3.95 -20.76
N SER A 58 5.72 -2.95 -19.92
CA SER A 58 5.24 -1.65 -20.37
C SER A 58 6.37 -0.81 -20.98
N GLU A 59 7.58 -0.87 -20.42
CA GLU A 59 8.79 -0.27 -21.00
C GLU A 59 9.05 -0.84 -22.40
N GLU A 60 9.01 -2.17 -22.53
CA GLU A 60 9.16 -2.84 -23.82
C GLU A 60 8.09 -2.36 -24.82
N LEU A 61 6.82 -2.31 -24.42
CA LEU A 61 5.74 -1.84 -25.29
C LEU A 61 5.96 -0.38 -25.74
N ALA A 62 6.32 0.51 -24.81
CA ALA A 62 6.59 1.92 -25.11
C ALA A 62 7.74 2.06 -26.11
N ALA A 63 8.83 1.32 -25.91
CA ALA A 63 9.97 1.31 -26.84
C ALA A 63 9.60 0.75 -28.22
N TRP A 64 8.73 -0.25 -28.29
CA TRP A 64 8.29 -0.87 -29.55
C TRP A 64 7.50 0.08 -30.45
N THR A 65 6.83 1.08 -29.87
CA THR A 65 6.00 2.02 -30.65
C THR A 65 6.78 2.83 -31.70
N GLY A 66 8.11 2.97 -31.52
CA GLY A 66 9.03 3.60 -32.47
C GLY A 66 9.66 2.64 -33.50
N VAL A 67 9.43 1.32 -33.39
CA VAL A 67 10.08 0.28 -34.21
C VAL A 67 9.17 -0.14 -35.35
N GLN A 68 9.57 0.14 -36.60
CA GLN A 68 8.73 -0.13 -37.78
C GLN A 68 8.58 -1.62 -38.13
N GLN A 69 9.49 -2.48 -37.68
CA GLN A 69 9.47 -3.91 -38.02
C GLN A 69 8.52 -4.73 -37.14
N LEU A 70 7.97 -4.14 -36.07
CA LEU A 70 7.07 -4.84 -35.17
C LEU A 70 5.64 -4.76 -35.66
N SER A 71 5.00 -5.92 -35.76
CA SER A 71 3.61 -6.02 -36.21
C SER A 71 2.64 -5.70 -35.09
N TRP A 72 1.42 -5.25 -35.43
CA TRP A 72 0.37 -4.97 -34.45
C TRP A 72 0.03 -6.22 -33.59
N GLU A 73 0.17 -7.44 -34.12
CA GLU A 73 -0.02 -8.68 -33.36
C GLU A 73 1.04 -8.85 -32.26
N SER A 74 2.25 -8.33 -32.48
CA SER A 74 3.31 -8.35 -31.47
C SER A 74 2.96 -7.41 -30.32
N HIS A 75 2.47 -6.21 -30.65
CA HIS A 75 1.94 -5.26 -29.69
C HIS A 75 0.74 -5.82 -28.91
N ALA A 76 -0.21 -6.47 -29.60
CA ALA A 76 -1.38 -7.08 -28.98
C ALA A 76 -1.00 -8.19 -27.99
N ARG A 77 -0.02 -9.03 -28.33
CA ARG A 77 0.52 -10.04 -27.42
C ARG A 77 1.15 -9.42 -26.18
N LYS A 78 1.91 -8.34 -26.34
CA LYS A 78 2.51 -7.63 -25.19
C LYS A 78 1.46 -6.99 -24.30
N LEU A 79 0.44 -6.34 -24.87
CA LEU A 79 -0.69 -5.82 -24.11
C LEU A 79 -1.47 -6.92 -23.38
N SER A 80 -1.57 -8.12 -23.94
CA SER A 80 -2.14 -9.27 -23.24
C SER A 80 -1.32 -9.64 -22.01
N SER A 81 0.01 -9.69 -22.11
CA SER A 81 0.89 -9.96 -20.97
C SER A 81 0.74 -8.90 -19.87
N ILE A 82 0.73 -7.61 -20.24
CA ILE A 82 0.50 -6.50 -19.29
C ILE A 82 -0.85 -6.68 -18.59
N LYS A 83 -1.91 -6.95 -19.35
CA LYS A 83 -3.26 -7.20 -18.79
C LYS A 83 -3.27 -8.38 -17.81
N ASP A 84 -2.57 -9.46 -18.12
CA ASP A 84 -2.50 -10.64 -17.25
C ASP A 84 -1.82 -10.30 -15.91
N HIS A 85 -0.72 -9.55 -15.94
CA HIS A 85 -0.06 -9.06 -14.73
C HIS A 85 -0.96 -8.11 -13.92
N ILE A 86 -1.68 -7.18 -14.56
CA ILE A 86 -2.65 -6.30 -13.88
C ILE A 86 -3.73 -7.12 -13.17
N ASN A 87 -4.28 -8.13 -13.84
CA ASN A 87 -5.30 -9.00 -13.27
C ASN A 87 -4.77 -9.78 -12.07
N GLN A 88 -3.51 -10.24 -12.13
CA GLN A 88 -2.88 -10.95 -11.03
C GLN A 88 -2.61 -10.02 -9.84
N ALA A 89 -2.05 -8.83 -10.09
CA ALA A 89 -1.88 -7.79 -9.08
C ALA A 89 -3.23 -7.40 -8.43
N GLY A 90 -4.30 -7.30 -9.22
CA GLY A 90 -5.64 -6.98 -8.74
C GLY A 90 -6.20 -8.05 -7.79
N LYS A 91 -5.96 -9.34 -8.08
CA LYS A 91 -6.33 -10.44 -7.17
C LYS A 91 -5.54 -10.37 -5.86
N LEU A 92 -4.25 -10.08 -5.92
CA LEU A 92 -3.39 -9.93 -4.74
C LEU A 92 -3.83 -8.74 -3.88
N LEU A 93 -4.21 -7.61 -4.50
CA LEU A 93 -4.76 -6.47 -3.77
C LEU A 93 -6.11 -6.78 -3.11
N ALA A 94 -6.97 -7.59 -3.74
CA ALA A 94 -8.19 -8.04 -3.11
C ALA A 94 -7.89 -8.87 -1.86
N GLN A 95 -6.91 -9.78 -1.92
CA GLN A 95 -6.45 -10.56 -0.77
C GLN A 95 -5.88 -9.68 0.35
N LEU A 96 -5.07 -8.67 -0.01
CA LEU A 96 -4.55 -7.68 0.95
C LEU A 96 -5.69 -6.94 1.66
N ASN A 97 -6.74 -6.56 0.92
CA ASN A 97 -7.88 -5.88 1.50
C ASN A 97 -8.71 -6.79 2.43
N GLU A 98 -8.78 -8.10 2.17
CA GLU A 98 -9.42 -9.05 3.10
C GLU A 98 -8.58 -9.24 4.38
N ALA A 99 -7.25 -9.30 4.25
CA ALA A 99 -6.33 -9.39 5.38
C ALA A 99 -6.23 -8.08 6.20
N ARG A 100 -6.79 -6.98 5.68
CA ARG A 100 -6.65 -5.61 6.21
C ARG A 100 -7.01 -5.43 7.68
N LYS A 101 -7.89 -6.26 8.26
CA LYS A 101 -8.32 -6.12 9.67
C LYS A 101 -7.20 -6.34 10.70
N GLY A 102 -6.14 -7.08 10.34
CA GLY A 102 -4.97 -7.29 11.19
C GLY A 102 -3.74 -6.49 10.76
N ALA A 103 -3.90 -5.56 9.82
CA ALA A 103 -2.81 -4.79 9.26
C ALA A 103 -2.24 -3.78 10.27
N SER A 104 -0.93 -3.57 10.19
CA SER A 104 -0.26 -2.44 10.83
C SER A 104 -0.66 -1.10 10.16
N PRO A 105 -0.40 0.05 10.79
CA PRO A 105 -0.69 1.34 10.17
C PRO A 105 -0.01 1.56 8.81
N TRP A 106 1.25 1.14 8.66
CA TRP A 106 1.98 1.28 7.40
C TRP A 106 1.43 0.33 6.32
N GLN A 107 0.96 -0.86 6.71
CA GLN A 107 0.34 -1.81 5.79
C GLN A 107 -1.01 -1.30 5.27
N HIS A 108 -1.80 -0.65 6.13
CA HIS A 108 -2.99 0.06 5.68
C HIS A 108 -2.65 1.13 4.64
N GLU A 109 -1.62 1.94 4.92
CA GLU A 109 -1.20 2.99 3.98
C GLU A 109 -0.71 2.39 2.65
N ALA A 110 0.07 1.31 2.68
CA ALA A 110 0.51 0.61 1.49
C ALA A 110 -0.68 0.20 0.60
N ILE A 111 -1.68 -0.45 1.19
CA ILE A 111 -2.89 -0.88 0.47
C ILE A 111 -3.61 0.33 -0.15
N ASP A 112 -3.77 1.42 0.60
CA ASP A 112 -4.48 2.61 0.14
C ASP A 112 -3.75 3.37 -0.96
N ARG A 113 -2.41 3.32 -0.99
CA ARG A 113 -1.58 3.99 -2.01
C ARG A 113 -1.42 3.16 -3.28
N ILE A 114 -1.30 1.84 -3.16
CA ILE A 114 -1.08 0.95 -4.30
C ILE A 114 -2.35 0.80 -5.14
N TYR A 115 -3.52 0.71 -4.50
CA TYR A 115 -4.80 0.49 -5.18
C TYR A 115 -5.13 1.50 -6.31
N PRO A 116 -5.07 2.83 -6.09
CA PRO A 116 -5.44 3.79 -7.13
C PRO A 116 -4.53 3.70 -8.36
N ILE A 117 -3.21 3.51 -8.18
CA ILE A 117 -2.27 3.41 -9.30
C ILE A 117 -2.53 2.16 -10.13
N LEU A 118 -2.74 1.00 -9.48
CA LEU A 118 -3.07 -0.23 -10.20
C LEU A 118 -4.39 -0.10 -10.98
N LYS A 119 -5.38 0.59 -10.40
CA LYS A 119 -6.65 0.88 -11.08
C LYS A 119 -6.42 1.76 -12.32
N GLU A 120 -5.65 2.83 -12.20
CA GLU A 120 -5.35 3.72 -13.32
C GLU A 120 -4.58 3.00 -14.44
N LEU A 121 -3.63 2.13 -14.07
CA LEU A 121 -2.92 1.29 -15.03
C LEU A 121 -3.85 0.31 -15.75
N ALA A 122 -4.84 -0.25 -15.05
CA ALA A 122 -5.88 -1.10 -15.66
C ALA A 122 -6.73 -0.31 -16.67
N ASP A 123 -7.21 0.87 -16.28
CA ASP A 123 -8.04 1.73 -17.12
C ASP A 123 -7.24 2.19 -18.37
N ASN A 124 -5.97 2.56 -18.22
CA ASN A 124 -5.09 2.92 -19.34
C ASN A 124 -4.78 1.71 -20.25
N THR A 125 -4.53 0.52 -19.70
CA THR A 125 -4.29 -0.69 -20.50
C THR A 125 -5.52 -1.05 -21.33
N GLU A 126 -6.72 -0.96 -20.75
CA GLU A 126 -7.97 -1.17 -21.48
C GLU A 126 -8.15 -0.14 -22.61
N ALA A 127 -7.90 1.14 -22.35
CA ALA A 127 -7.93 2.19 -23.37
C ALA A 127 -6.92 1.92 -24.51
N THR A 128 -5.71 1.46 -24.17
CA THR A 128 -4.65 1.13 -25.14
C THR A 128 -5.04 -0.06 -26.01
N ILE A 129 -5.63 -1.10 -25.42
CA ILE A 129 -6.15 -2.28 -26.14
C ILE A 129 -7.28 -1.86 -27.09
N ASN A 130 -8.23 -1.05 -26.63
CA ASN A 130 -9.34 -0.57 -27.46
C ASN A 130 -8.82 0.26 -28.64
N HIS A 131 -7.89 1.18 -28.38
CA HIS A 131 -7.26 1.97 -29.44
C HIS A 131 -6.53 1.08 -30.47
N LEU A 132 -5.79 0.07 -30.02
CA LEU A 132 -5.11 -0.88 -30.91
C LEU A 132 -6.10 -1.67 -31.77
N ASN A 133 -7.20 -2.15 -31.19
CA ASN A 133 -8.23 -2.90 -31.91
C ASN A 133 -8.91 -2.05 -32.97
N ASP A 134 -9.23 -0.79 -32.65
CA ASP A 134 -9.90 0.14 -33.57
C ASP A 134 -8.96 0.68 -34.66
N ASN A 135 -7.64 0.70 -34.39
CA ASN A 135 -6.64 1.38 -35.22
C ASN A 135 -5.39 0.52 -35.48
N SER A 136 -5.53 -0.78 -35.71
CA SER A 136 -4.41 -1.73 -35.81
C SER A 136 -3.36 -1.39 -36.89
N ALA A 137 -3.75 -0.68 -37.95
CA ALA A 137 -2.84 -0.18 -38.99
C ALA A 137 -2.02 1.06 -38.56
N HIS A 138 -2.31 1.66 -37.41
CA HIS A 138 -1.79 2.97 -36.99
C HIS A 138 -1.04 2.93 -35.65
N ILE A 139 -0.38 1.81 -35.35
CA ILE A 139 0.46 1.63 -34.15
C ILE A 139 1.65 2.61 -34.04
N HIS A 140 1.95 3.36 -35.10
CA HIS A 140 2.98 4.39 -35.10
C HIS A 140 2.44 5.82 -34.89
N PHE A 141 1.13 5.96 -34.69
CA PHE A 141 0.53 7.28 -34.43
C PHE A 141 0.81 7.72 -32.99
N THR A 142 0.98 9.03 -32.81
CA THR A 142 1.31 9.64 -31.52
C THR A 142 0.32 9.24 -30.43
N ALA A 143 -0.98 9.14 -30.73
CA ALA A 143 -1.97 8.72 -29.73
C ALA A 143 -1.69 7.33 -29.13
N TYR A 144 -1.26 6.36 -29.94
CA TYR A 144 -0.89 5.04 -29.42
C TYR A 144 0.42 5.07 -28.62
N GLN A 145 1.38 5.89 -29.06
CA GLN A 145 2.63 6.13 -28.34
C GLN A 145 2.38 6.74 -26.97
N ASP A 146 1.51 7.75 -26.90
CA ASP A 146 1.13 8.43 -25.65
C ASP A 146 0.47 7.47 -24.67
N TYR A 147 -0.42 6.59 -25.15
CA TYR A 147 -1.03 5.56 -24.30
C TYR A 147 -0.03 4.55 -23.77
N ALA A 148 0.89 4.07 -24.61
CA ALA A 148 1.93 3.13 -24.20
C ALA A 148 2.91 3.78 -23.19
N GLN A 149 3.27 5.04 -23.42
CA GLN A 149 4.13 5.80 -22.51
C GLN A 149 3.47 6.05 -21.16
N ALA A 150 2.19 6.44 -21.14
CA ALA A 150 1.43 6.60 -19.90
C ALA A 150 1.37 5.30 -19.08
N GLY A 151 1.20 4.15 -19.74
CA GLY A 151 1.23 2.85 -19.08
C GLY A 151 2.59 2.51 -18.50
N TYR A 152 3.67 2.86 -19.20
CA TYR A 152 5.02 2.72 -18.66
C TYR A 152 5.24 3.61 -17.43
N ASP A 153 4.85 4.89 -17.49
CA ASP A 153 5.03 5.82 -16.37
C ASP A 153 4.26 5.36 -15.12
N LEU A 154 3.01 4.90 -15.28
CA LEU A 154 2.18 4.34 -14.20
C LEU A 154 2.76 3.04 -13.63
N SER A 155 3.22 2.12 -14.49
CA SER A 155 3.78 0.84 -14.04
C SER A 155 5.11 1.02 -13.31
N LYS A 156 5.93 1.99 -13.71
CA LYS A 156 7.15 2.40 -13.01
C LYS A 156 6.85 3.00 -11.65
N GLU A 157 5.86 3.91 -11.56
CA GLU A 157 5.43 4.47 -10.27
C GLU A 157 4.93 3.38 -9.32
N LEU A 158 4.12 2.45 -9.83
CA LEU A 158 3.63 1.30 -9.08
C LEU A 158 4.78 0.42 -8.57
N ALA A 159 5.73 0.07 -9.44
CA ALA A 159 6.86 -0.78 -9.10
C ALA A 159 7.74 -0.15 -8.01
N ALA A 160 8.06 1.14 -8.14
CA ALA A 160 8.82 1.87 -7.14
C ALA A 160 8.08 1.91 -5.80
N LEU A 161 6.80 2.31 -5.79
CA LEU A 161 6.01 2.43 -4.56
C LEU A 161 5.90 1.09 -3.82
N VAL A 162 5.59 0.00 -4.53
CA VAL A 162 5.46 -1.32 -3.91
C VAL A 162 6.83 -1.81 -3.41
N ALA A 163 7.91 -1.56 -4.15
CA ALA A 163 9.25 -1.91 -3.70
C ALA A 163 9.62 -1.19 -2.39
N ASP A 164 9.32 0.10 -2.28
CA ASP A 164 9.57 0.90 -1.07
C ASP A 164 8.82 0.34 0.15
N TYR A 165 7.55 -0.06 0.00
CA TYR A 165 6.78 -0.67 1.09
C TYR A 165 7.28 -2.06 1.49
N VAL A 166 7.69 -2.87 0.52
CA VAL A 166 8.29 -4.18 0.81
C VAL A 166 9.60 -4.01 1.58
N GLU A 167 10.47 -3.11 1.11
CA GLU A 167 11.74 -2.82 1.79
C GLU A 167 11.51 -2.25 3.20
N PHE A 168 10.55 -1.33 3.36
CA PHE A 168 10.16 -0.83 4.67
C PHE A 168 9.73 -1.97 5.62
N GLY A 169 8.91 -2.90 5.13
CA GLY A 169 8.46 -4.06 5.90
C GLY A 169 9.61 -5.00 6.32
N GLU A 170 10.62 -5.16 5.48
CA GLU A 170 11.84 -5.92 5.79
C GLU A 170 12.66 -5.24 6.90
N HIS A 171 12.85 -3.92 6.82
CA HIS A 171 13.58 -3.16 7.84
C HIS A 171 12.84 -3.11 9.18
N GLU A 172 11.50 -2.99 9.17
CA GLU A 172 10.67 -3.02 10.38
C GLU A 172 10.78 -4.35 11.12
N GLU A 173 10.72 -5.48 10.39
CA GLU A 173 10.92 -6.81 10.97
C GLU A 173 12.33 -6.97 11.56
N ALA A 174 13.36 -6.56 10.82
CA ALA A 174 14.74 -6.65 11.28
C ALA A 174 14.95 -5.85 12.58
N PHE A 175 14.38 -4.64 12.66
CA PHE A 175 14.43 -3.81 13.86
C PHE A 175 13.72 -4.47 15.05
N ARG A 176 12.51 -5.00 14.84
CA ARG A 176 11.73 -5.70 15.88
C ARG A 176 12.50 -6.92 16.42
N SER A 177 13.07 -7.73 15.54
CA SER A 177 13.88 -8.89 15.94
C SER A 177 15.10 -8.50 16.78
N LEU A 178 15.77 -7.39 16.43
CA LEU A 178 16.90 -6.88 17.18
C LEU A 178 16.48 -6.39 18.58
N GLN A 179 15.35 -5.67 18.67
CA GLN A 179 14.81 -5.18 19.93
C GLN A 179 14.44 -6.32 20.89
N GLU A 180 13.84 -7.39 20.38
CA GLU A 180 13.52 -8.59 21.16
C GLU A 180 14.79 -9.26 21.71
N LYS A 181 15.83 -9.42 20.89
CA LYS A 181 17.12 -9.99 21.31
C LYS A 181 17.79 -9.15 22.39
N LEU A 182 17.83 -7.83 22.23
CA LEU A 182 18.39 -6.91 23.22
C LEU A 182 17.61 -6.97 24.55
N SER A 183 16.29 -7.05 24.48
CA SER A 183 15.43 -7.17 25.67
C SER A 183 15.59 -8.50 26.39
N ALA A 184 15.83 -9.59 25.65
CA ALA A 184 16.09 -10.91 26.21
C ALA A 184 17.48 -10.99 26.86
N ALA A 185 18.50 -10.38 26.25
CA ALA A 185 19.87 -10.34 26.77
C ALA A 185 20.03 -9.46 28.01
N ALA A 186 19.12 -8.49 28.22
CA ALA A 186 19.09 -7.62 29.39
C ALA A 186 18.38 -8.23 30.62
N ARG A 187 17.88 -9.47 30.53
CA ARG A 187 17.25 -10.24 31.61
C ARG A 187 18.20 -11.29 32.15
#